data_AF-A0A5C3NSN5-F1
#
_entry.id   AF-A0A5C3NSN5-F1
#
_cell.length_a   1.000
_cell.length_b   1.000
_cell.length_c   1.000
_cell.angle_alpha   90.00
_cell.angle_beta   90.00
_cell.angle_gamma   90.00
#
_symmetry.space_group_name_H-M   'P 1'
#
loop_
_entity.id
_entity.type
_entity.pdbx_description
1 polymer ?
#
loop_
_entity_poly.entity_id
_entity_poly.type
_entity_poly.pdbx_seq_one_letter_code
_entity_poly.pdbx_strand_id
1 'polypeptide(L)'
;ANPRNNLRLEQTFLSVDQLVSGQWKAVRSDSHPSTTYQWSRDSTILGTSTVNITWVVESGTPSGTYRLTYFGDSKSVGGTITPCAA
;
A
#
# COMPACT_ATOMS: atom_id res chain seq x y z
N ALA A 1 10.50 4.98 1.84
CA ALA A 1 10.47 3.51 1.79
C ALA A 1 10.81 3.05 0.37
N ASN A 2 11.20 1.79 0.14
CA ASN A 2 11.45 1.31 -1.22
C ASN A 2 11.00 -0.16 -1.37
N PRO A 3 10.26 -0.53 -2.43
CA PRO A 3 9.75 -1.89 -2.61
C PRO A 3 10.85 -2.96 -2.73
N ARG A 4 12.10 -2.57 -3.05
CA ARG A 4 13.24 -3.50 -3.07
C ARG A 4 13.72 -3.92 -1.67
N ASN A 5 13.33 -3.20 -0.63
CA ASN A 5 13.76 -3.52 0.74
C ASN A 5 13.08 -4.80 1.24
N ASN A 6 11.86 -5.07 0.78
CA ASN A 6 11.10 -6.28 1.02
C ASN A 6 10.09 -6.43 -0.12
N LEU A 7 10.16 -7.55 -0.84
CA LEU A 7 9.26 -7.82 -1.96
C LEU A 7 7.82 -8.14 -1.51
N ARG A 8 7.62 -8.39 -0.21
CA ARG A 8 6.32 -8.70 0.39
C ARG A 8 5.64 -9.89 -0.32
N LEU A 9 6.42 -10.93 -0.60
CA LEU A 9 5.93 -12.16 -1.23
C LEU A 9 4.82 -12.78 -0.36
N GLU A 10 3.73 -13.20 -1.01
CA GLU A 10 2.52 -13.69 -0.35
C GLU A 10 1.87 -12.68 0.63
N GLN A 11 2.24 -11.41 0.53
CA GLN A 11 1.67 -10.28 1.25
C GLN A 11 1.19 -9.22 0.24
N THR A 12 1.03 -7.97 0.68
CA THR A 12 0.59 -6.86 -0.17
C THR A 12 1.22 -5.54 0.22
N PHE A 13 1.41 -4.63 -0.74
CA PHE A 13 1.83 -3.24 -0.57
C PHE A 13 0.65 -2.28 -0.32
N LEU A 14 -0.59 -2.67 -0.69
CA LEU A 14 -1.78 -1.87 -0.43
C LEU A 14 -2.98 -2.75 -0.12
N SER A 15 -3.90 -2.26 0.71
CA SER A 15 -5.25 -2.82 0.80
C SER A 15 -6.31 -1.74 0.62
N VAL A 16 -7.43 -2.15 0.01
CA VAL A 16 -8.71 -1.44 0.14
C VAL A 16 -9.47 -2.16 1.24
N ASP A 17 -9.78 -1.45 2.33
CA ASP A 17 -10.55 -2.02 3.43
C ASP A 17 -11.95 -1.41 3.46
N GLN A 18 -12.97 -2.22 3.70
CA GLN A 18 -14.33 -1.79 3.96
C GLN A 18 -14.65 -1.88 5.45
N LEU A 19 -15.33 -0.87 5.99
CA LEU A 19 -15.88 -0.94 7.35
C LEU A 19 -17.16 -1.78 7.34
N VAL A 20 -17.11 -2.96 7.98
CA VAL A 20 -18.23 -3.91 8.09
C VAL A 20 -18.48 -4.21 9.56
N SER A 21 -19.65 -3.85 10.07
CA SER A 21 -20.04 -4.07 11.47
C SER A 21 -18.99 -3.53 12.48
N GLY A 22 -18.46 -2.34 12.20
CA GLY A 22 -17.45 -1.68 13.03
C GLY A 22 -16.03 -2.24 12.91
N GLN A 23 -15.77 -3.18 12.00
CA GLN A 23 -14.45 -3.77 11.77
C GLN A 23 -13.99 -3.53 10.33
N TRP A 24 -12.72 -3.17 10.16
CA TRP A 24 -12.12 -3.04 8.83
C TRP A 24 -11.81 -4.43 8.25
N LYS A 25 -12.30 -4.69 7.04
CA LYS A 25 -12.03 -5.93 6.31
C LYS A 25 -11.41 -5.61 4.96
N ALA A 26 -10.26 -6.20 4.66
CA ALA A 26 -9.65 -6.08 3.34
C ALA A 26 -10.57 -6.70 2.28
N VAL A 27 -10.89 -5.93 1.24
CA VAL A 27 -11.73 -6.35 0.11
C VAL A 27 -10.98 -6.36 -1.22
N ARG A 28 -9.83 -5.67 -1.30
CA ARG A 28 -8.89 -5.68 -2.43
C ARG A 28 -7.45 -5.55 -1.91
N SER A 29 -6.52 -6.06 -2.69
CA SER A 29 -5.07 -5.96 -2.51
C SER A 29 -4.42 -5.51 -3.82
N ASP A 30 -3.11 -5.23 -3.81
CA ASP A 30 -2.30 -4.95 -5.01
C ASP A 30 -2.31 -6.03 -6.10
N SER A 31 -2.76 -7.25 -5.79
CA SER A 31 -2.98 -8.31 -6.77
C SER A 31 -4.28 -8.15 -7.59
N HIS A 32 -5.19 -7.26 -7.19
CA HIS A 32 -6.46 -7.06 -7.89
C HIS A 32 -6.32 -6.04 -9.02
N PRO A 33 -6.86 -6.30 -10.22
CA PRO A 33 -6.70 -5.43 -11.40
C PRO A 33 -7.30 -4.03 -11.25
N SER A 34 -8.26 -3.84 -10.35
CA SER A 34 -8.83 -2.52 -10.04
C SER A 34 -7.97 -1.66 -9.11
N THR A 35 -6.82 -2.16 -8.67
CA THR A 35 -5.88 -1.40 -7.85
C THR A 35 -4.55 -1.21 -8.56
N THR A 36 -3.83 -0.14 -8.20
CA THR A 36 -2.50 0.11 -8.72
C THR A 36 -1.60 0.64 -7.62
N TYR A 37 -0.43 0.02 -7.48
CA TYR A 37 0.69 0.48 -6.68
C TYR A 37 1.74 1.09 -7.61
N GLN A 38 2.06 2.37 -7.43
CA GLN A 38 3.14 3.02 -8.17
C GLN A 38 4.13 3.65 -7.20
N TRP A 39 5.38 3.21 -7.26
CA TRP A 39 6.49 3.79 -6.50
C TRP A 39 7.34 4.68 -7.40
N SER A 40 7.72 5.86 -6.90
CA SER A 40 8.65 6.77 -7.54
C SER A 40 9.75 7.20 -6.58
N ARG A 41 10.98 7.33 -7.09
CA ARG A 41 12.06 7.99 -6.35
C ARG A 41 11.91 9.50 -6.54
N ASP A 42 11.88 10.23 -5.42
CA ASP A 42 11.83 11.71 -5.48
C ASP A 42 13.23 12.30 -5.38
N SER A 43 14.08 11.77 -4.49
CA SER A 43 15.48 12.18 -4.38
C SER A 43 16.38 11.01 -3.99
N THR A 44 17.39 10.76 -4.81
CA THR A 44 18.41 9.74 -4.51
C THR A 44 19.30 10.17 -3.36
N ILE A 45 19.68 11.46 -3.31
CA ILE A 45 20.59 12.00 -2.29
C ILE A 45 19.90 12.01 -0.91
N LEU A 46 18.63 12.43 -0.86
CA LEU A 46 17.87 12.50 0.39
C LEU A 46 17.21 11.16 0.76
N GLY A 47 17.23 10.17 -0.15
CA GLY A 47 16.60 8.87 0.07
C GLY A 47 15.07 8.90 0.11
N THR A 48 14.43 9.96 -0.38
CA THR A 48 12.98 10.14 -0.35
C THR A 48 12.30 9.54 -1.59
N SER A 49 11.01 9.22 -1.44
CA SER A 49 10.21 8.52 -2.44
C SER A 49 8.73 8.72 -2.17
N THR A 50 7.94 8.75 -3.23
CA THR A 50 6.48 8.81 -3.17
C THR A 50 5.88 7.49 -3.64
N VAL A 51 4.80 7.08 -2.98
CA VAL A 51 3.94 5.96 -3.41
C VAL A 51 2.57 6.55 -3.76
N ASN A 52 2.11 6.28 -4.97
CA ASN A 52 0.76 6.58 -5.41
C ASN A 52 -0.04 5.27 -5.44
N ILE A 53 -1.11 5.21 -4.65
CA ILE A 53 -2.07 4.10 -4.65
C ILE A 53 -3.35 4.58 -5.31
N THR A 54 -3.82 3.84 -6.29
CA THR A 54 -5.10 4.09 -6.97
C THR A 54 -6.01 2.89 -6.81
N TRP A 55 -7.31 3.16 -6.62
CA TRP A 55 -8.37 2.16 -6.66
C TRP A 55 -9.50 2.65 -7.58
N VAL A 56 -9.82 1.84 -8.58
CA VAL A 56 -10.97 2.04 -9.47
C VAL A 56 -12.17 1.32 -8.85
N VAL A 57 -13.20 2.08 -8.47
CA VAL A 57 -14.42 1.52 -7.88
C VAL A 57 -15.25 0.87 -8.99
N GLU A 58 -15.39 -0.45 -8.93
CA GLU A 58 -16.09 -1.25 -9.94
C GLU A 58 -17.61 -1.20 -9.74
N SER A 59 -18.37 -1.41 -10.82
CA SER A 59 -19.82 -1.58 -10.73
C SER A 59 -20.18 -2.73 -9.79
N GLY A 60 -21.12 -2.49 -8.87
CA GLY A 60 -21.52 -3.50 -7.88
C GLY A 60 -20.64 -3.51 -6.62
N THR A 61 -19.66 -2.61 -6.51
CA THR A 61 -18.98 -2.37 -5.22
C THR A 61 -20.03 -1.97 -4.18
N PRO A 62 -20.14 -2.69 -3.04
CA PRO A 62 -21.11 -2.36 -2.02
C PRO A 62 -20.98 -0.90 -1.54
N SER A 63 -22.09 -0.25 -1.22
CA SER A 63 -22.02 1.07 -0.58
C SER A 63 -21.47 0.94 0.84
N GLY A 64 -20.66 1.91 1.26
CA GLY A 64 -20.12 1.93 2.62
C GLY A 64 -18.90 2.83 2.75
N THR A 65 -18.26 2.75 3.91
CA THR A 65 -17.02 3.47 4.20
C THR A 65 -15.83 2.60 3.84
N TYR A 66 -14.90 3.18 3.09
CA TYR A 66 -13.67 2.54 2.65
C TYR A 66 -12.46 3.34 3.11
N ARG A 67 -11.31 2.66 3.24
CA ARG A 67 -10.00 3.28 3.38
C ARG A 67 -8.98 2.58 2.49
N LEU A 68 -7.94 3.32 2.13
CA LEU A 68 -6.72 2.77 1.54
C LEU A 68 -5.68 2.67 2.64
N THR A 69 -5.00 1.52 2.71
CA THR A 69 -3.87 1.32 3.63
C THR A 69 -2.64 1.02 2.81
N TYR A 70 -1.54 1.72 3.08
CA TYR A 70 -0.22 1.45 2.50
C TYR A 70 0.61 0.59 3.45
N PHE A 71 1.32 -0.39 2.91
CA PHE A 71 2.31 -1.19 3.61
C PHE A 71 3.66 -1.10 2.90
N GLY A 72 4.71 -0.76 3.64
CA GLY A 72 6.05 -0.65 3.08
C GLY A 72 7.16 -0.96 4.06
N ASP A 73 8.38 -0.93 3.55
CA ASP A 73 9.59 -1.22 4.30
C ASP A 73 10.62 -0.11 4.03
N SER A 74 11.03 0.58 5.09
CA SER A 74 12.02 1.65 5.05
C SER A 74 13.38 1.14 5.51
N LYS A 75 14.46 1.66 4.92
CA LYS A 75 15.83 1.30 5.30
C LYS A 75 16.49 2.52 5.93
N SER A 76 16.99 2.39 7.15
CA SER A 76 17.74 3.45 7.84
C SER A 76 19.14 3.62 7.21
N VAL A 77 19.83 4.72 7.55
CA VAL A 77 21.22 4.96 7.11
C VAL A 77 22.16 3.85 7.56
N GLY A 78 21.94 3.27 8.75
CA GLY A 78 22.70 2.13 9.27
C GLY A 78 22.35 0.78 8.61
N GLY A 79 21.39 0.77 7.69
CA GLY A 79 21.05 -0.38 6.87
C GLY A 79 19.94 -1.29 7.42
N THR A 80 19.45 -1.04 8.63
CA THR A 80 18.29 -1.74 9.21
C THR A 80 17.03 -1.49 8.39
N ILE A 81 16.26 -2.54 8.11
CA ILE A 81 14.97 -2.46 7.41
C ILE A 81 13.86 -2.55 8.45
N THR A 82 12.86 -1.67 8.36
CA THR A 82 11.74 -1.59 9.31
C THR A 82 10.41 -1.39 8.57
N PRO A 83 9.36 -2.16 8.91
CA PRO A 83 8.02 -1.97 8.37
C PRO A 83 7.46 -0.59 8.72
N CYS A 84 6.71 0.00 7.79
CA CYS A 84 5.94 1.21 7.98
C CYS A 84 4.57 1.09 7.30
N ALA A 85 3.58 1.81 7.79
CA ALA A 85 2.25 1.88 7.21
C ALA A 85 1.73 3.32 7.23
N ALA A 86 0.82 3.63 6.30
CA ALA A 86 0.11 4.90 6.21
C ALA A 86 -1.35 4.66 5.84
#